data_AF-A0A4P6U2V3-F1
#
_entry.id   AF-A0A4P6U2V3-F1
#
_cell.length_a   1.000
_cell.length_b   1.000
_cell.length_c   1.000
_cell.angle_alpha   90.00
_cell.angle_beta   90.00
_cell.angle_gamma   90.00
#
_symmetry.space_group_name_H-M   'P 1'
#
loop_
_entity.id
_entity.type
_entity.pdbx_description
1 polymer ?
#
loop_
_entity_poly.entity_id
_entity_poly.type
_entity_poly.pdbx_seq_one_letter_code
_entity_poly.pdbx_strand_id
1 'polypeptide(L)'
;MGARGSRVARTVVDERSSAGRSDPATHTHLVDTWEICMIKGRIAKALASTALVLGGAMTVAPSAVADSGSSVTALPASSDSALASCWGQRVTGSAGHQGNKTWCDSGRYREVIKCETLGGYQYTHYGPWVWASAESVAWCNLGDRIIGDYAEWGA
;
A
#
# COMPACT_ATOMS: atom_id res chain seq x y z
N MET A 1 57.76 -36.96 -29.96
CA MET A 1 57.25 -35.87 -29.08
C MET A 1 56.94 -36.46 -27.71
N GLY A 2 57.45 -35.85 -26.64
CA GLY A 2 57.42 -36.42 -25.28
C GLY A 2 56.10 -36.21 -24.53
N ALA A 3 55.79 -37.14 -23.63
CA ALA A 3 54.76 -36.97 -22.61
C ALA A 3 55.45 -36.94 -21.24
N ARG A 4 55.60 -35.73 -20.68
CA ARG A 4 55.86 -35.51 -19.24
C ARG A 4 54.51 -35.32 -18.55
N GLY A 5 54.36 -35.97 -17.40
CA GLY A 5 53.09 -36.11 -16.70
C GLY A 5 52.61 -34.88 -15.95
N SER A 6 51.49 -35.05 -15.25
CA SER A 6 51.15 -34.27 -14.06
C SER A 6 50.18 -35.05 -13.19
N ARG A 7 50.60 -35.41 -11.97
CA ARG A 7 49.74 -35.94 -10.91
C ARG A 7 48.99 -34.76 -10.31
N VAL A 8 47.66 -34.81 -10.32
CA VAL A 8 46.83 -33.87 -9.55
C VAL A 8 46.57 -34.47 -8.17
N ALA A 9 46.98 -33.73 -7.15
CA ALA A 9 46.82 -34.04 -5.75
C ALA A 9 45.34 -33.99 -5.34
N ARG A 10 44.90 -34.98 -4.55
CA ARG A 10 43.62 -34.98 -3.87
C ARG A 10 43.71 -34.05 -2.67
N THR A 11 43.00 -32.93 -2.70
CA THR A 11 42.73 -32.12 -1.51
C THR A 11 41.65 -32.80 -0.70
N VAL A 12 42.03 -33.22 0.51
CA VAL A 12 41.15 -33.72 1.57
C VAL A 12 40.32 -32.55 2.08
N VAL A 13 39.00 -32.68 2.07
CA VAL A 13 38.10 -31.77 2.79
C VAL A 13 38.16 -32.15 4.26
N ASP A 14 38.61 -31.20 5.09
CA ASP A 14 38.65 -31.29 6.55
C ASP A 14 37.26 -30.91 7.09
N GLU A 15 36.43 -31.93 7.39
CA GLU A 15 35.15 -31.73 8.09
C GLU A 15 35.41 -31.53 9.59
N ARG A 16 35.54 -30.27 10.00
CA ARG A 16 35.68 -29.91 11.40
C ARG A 16 34.35 -30.02 12.13
N SER A 17 34.27 -31.09 12.93
CA SER A 17 33.30 -31.39 13.97
C SER A 17 32.80 -30.16 14.74
N SER A 18 31.47 -30.02 14.87
CA SER A 18 30.83 -29.20 15.91
C SER A 18 30.04 -30.12 16.83
N ALA A 19 30.75 -30.72 17.79
CA ALA A 19 30.14 -31.38 18.95
C ALA A 19 29.80 -30.32 20.00
N GLY A 20 28.67 -30.54 20.68
CA GLY A 20 28.03 -29.59 21.58
C GLY A 20 28.81 -29.23 22.84
N ARG A 21 28.39 -28.11 23.42
CA ARG A 21 28.68 -27.74 24.81
C ARG A 21 27.43 -27.11 25.41
N SER A 22 26.82 -27.86 26.32
CA SER A 22 25.84 -27.41 27.31
C SER A 22 26.48 -26.43 28.29
N ASP A 23 25.71 -25.45 28.78
CA ASP A 23 25.70 -24.84 30.13
C ASP A 23 24.92 -23.50 30.11
N PRO A 24 24.42 -22.96 31.24
CA PRO A 24 23.40 -23.48 32.14
C PRO A 24 22.21 -22.50 32.29
N ALA A 25 21.09 -22.98 32.84
CA ALA A 25 19.98 -22.13 33.26
C ALA A 25 20.42 -21.19 34.39
N THR A 26 20.15 -19.89 34.28
CA THR A 26 20.03 -19.00 35.43
C THR A 26 18.90 -17.99 35.18
N HIS A 27 18.00 -18.00 36.14
CA HIS A 27 16.72 -17.32 36.22
C HIS A 27 16.96 -15.88 36.71
N THR A 28 16.43 -14.86 36.02
CA THR A 28 16.31 -13.51 36.59
C THR A 28 15.04 -12.82 36.10
N HIS A 29 14.04 -12.82 36.99
CA HIS A 29 13.14 -11.72 37.33
C HIS A 29 12.38 -10.99 36.21
N LEU A 30 11.13 -11.41 36.02
CA LEU A 30 9.92 -10.58 36.13
C LEU A 30 10.14 -9.06 35.97
N VAL A 31 9.99 -8.57 34.75
CA VAL A 31 9.50 -7.21 34.51
C VAL A 31 7.99 -7.28 34.32
N ASP A 32 7.29 -7.25 35.46
CA ASP A 32 5.89 -6.88 35.57
C ASP A 32 5.69 -5.50 34.92
N THR A 33 5.43 -5.50 33.61
CA THR A 33 5.18 -4.29 32.82
C THR A 33 3.68 -4.02 32.72
N TRP A 34 2.89 -4.52 33.68
CA TRP A 34 1.43 -4.43 33.66
C TRP A 34 0.84 -3.47 34.72
N GLU A 35 1.64 -2.94 35.65
CA GLU A 35 1.13 -2.31 36.89
C GLU A 35 1.40 -0.79 37.06
N ILE A 36 1.70 -0.01 36.00
CA ILE A 36 2.09 1.41 36.22
C ILE A 36 1.18 2.51 35.61
N CYS A 37 0.27 2.25 34.66
CA CYS A 37 -0.48 3.37 34.04
C CYS A 37 -2.01 3.19 33.93
N MET A 38 -2.64 2.57 34.93
CA MET A 38 -4.09 2.72 35.18
C MET A 38 -4.33 3.76 36.29
N ILE A 39 -3.95 5.02 36.07
CA ILE A 39 -4.36 6.13 36.96
C ILE A 39 -4.90 7.31 36.13
N LYS A 40 -6.21 7.24 35.87
CA LYS A 40 -7.19 8.27 36.23
C LYS A 40 -7.03 9.65 35.56
N GLY A 41 -7.80 9.86 34.50
CA GLY A 41 -8.09 11.19 33.95
C GLY A 41 -9.45 11.27 33.26
N ARG A 42 -10.55 11.11 34.00
CA ARG A 42 -11.88 11.49 33.50
C ARG A 42 -11.98 13.02 33.53
N ILE A 43 -11.87 13.67 32.37
CA ILE A 43 -12.26 15.07 32.22
C ILE A 43 -13.49 15.12 31.32
N ALA A 44 -14.64 15.18 31.98
CA ALA A 44 -15.91 15.56 31.37
C ALA A 44 -15.98 17.09 31.33
N LYS A 45 -16.03 17.67 30.13
CA LYS A 45 -16.47 19.05 29.83
C LYS A 45 -16.81 19.07 28.34
N ALA A 46 -17.84 19.68 27.81
CA ALA A 46 -19.12 20.21 28.25
C ALA A 46 -19.85 20.46 26.91
N LEU A 47 -21.12 20.09 26.78
CA LEU A 47 -21.91 20.43 25.60
C LEU A 47 -22.28 21.92 25.65
N ALA A 48 -22.06 22.65 24.55
CA ALA A 48 -22.76 23.90 24.28
C ALA A 48 -22.90 24.09 22.77
N SER A 49 -24.14 23.96 22.29
CA SER A 49 -24.57 24.23 20.92
C SER A 49 -24.65 25.73 20.66
N THR A 50 -24.31 26.17 19.44
CA THR A 50 -24.82 27.42 18.86
C THR A 50 -25.11 27.24 17.38
N ALA A 51 -26.24 27.80 16.97
CA ALA A 51 -26.98 27.55 15.74
C ALA A 51 -26.57 28.43 14.54
N LEU A 52 -27.22 28.13 13.40
CA LEU A 52 -27.06 28.64 12.03
C LEU A 52 -27.07 30.17 11.85
N VAL A 53 -26.37 30.64 10.81
CA VAL A 53 -26.84 31.74 9.95
C VAL A 53 -26.62 31.38 8.47
N LEU A 54 -27.71 31.48 7.70
CA LEU A 54 -27.82 31.39 6.25
C LEU A 54 -27.30 32.66 5.55
N GLY A 55 -26.83 32.52 4.31
CA GLY A 55 -27.01 33.56 3.29
C GLY A 55 -25.75 34.22 2.77
N GLY A 56 -25.21 33.69 1.67
CA GLY A 56 -24.28 34.39 0.78
C GLY A 56 -24.71 34.12 -0.67
N ALA A 57 -25.45 35.04 -1.27
CA ALA A 57 -25.84 34.99 -2.68
C ALA A 57 -24.61 35.34 -3.54
N MET A 58 -24.14 34.39 -4.34
CA MET A 58 -23.14 34.62 -5.38
C MET A 58 -23.84 34.54 -6.74
N THR A 59 -24.04 35.69 -7.38
CA THR A 59 -24.46 35.77 -8.78
C THR A 59 -23.31 35.33 -9.67
N VAL A 60 -23.50 34.24 -10.44
CA VAL A 60 -22.58 33.85 -11.52
C VAL A 60 -23.40 33.69 -12.80
N ALA A 61 -23.17 34.61 -13.75
CA ALA A 61 -23.67 34.49 -15.11
C ALA A 61 -22.83 33.44 -15.87
N PRO A 62 -23.43 32.50 -16.63
CA PRO A 62 -22.66 31.67 -17.53
C PRO A 62 -22.70 32.28 -18.95
N SER A 63 -21.57 32.84 -19.37
CA SER A 63 -21.24 32.91 -20.79
C SER A 63 -19.81 32.42 -20.97
N ALA A 64 -19.68 31.13 -21.27
CA ALA A 64 -18.49 30.55 -21.85
C ALA A 64 -18.89 29.37 -22.75
N VAL A 65 -18.59 29.55 -24.02
CA VAL A 65 -18.61 28.56 -25.10
C VAL A 65 -17.82 27.32 -24.70
N ALA A 66 -18.42 26.13 -24.85
CA ALA A 66 -17.68 24.87 -24.76
C ALA A 66 -17.13 24.56 -26.15
N ASP A 67 -15.83 24.76 -26.30
CA ASP A 67 -15.05 24.30 -27.44
C ASP A 67 -14.85 22.78 -27.38
N SER A 68 -15.22 22.17 -28.49
CA SER A 68 -14.78 20.91 -29.10
C SER A 68 -13.72 20.07 -28.39
N GLY A 69 -13.98 18.76 -28.29
CA GLY A 69 -12.89 17.76 -28.33
C GLY A 69 -12.90 16.68 -27.25
N SER A 70 -14.03 16.02 -26.98
CA SER A 70 -14.02 14.77 -26.21
C SER A 70 -13.89 13.58 -27.16
N SER A 71 -12.66 13.23 -27.53
CA SER A 71 -12.34 11.96 -28.18
C SER A 71 -12.45 10.84 -27.14
N VAL A 72 -13.68 10.39 -26.88
CA VAL A 72 -13.91 9.19 -26.06
C VAL A 72 -13.56 7.99 -26.94
N THR A 73 -12.32 7.52 -26.85
CA THR A 73 -11.99 6.18 -27.33
C THR A 73 -12.59 5.20 -26.34
N ALA A 74 -13.85 4.82 -26.56
CA ALA A 74 -14.48 3.71 -25.86
C ALA A 74 -13.74 2.42 -26.28
N LEU A 75 -12.91 1.90 -25.39
CA LEU A 75 -12.35 0.55 -25.53
C LEU A 75 -13.50 -0.45 -25.29
N PRO A 76 -13.66 -1.50 -26.11
CA PRO A 76 -14.74 -2.46 -25.93
C PRO A 76 -14.59 -3.16 -24.57
N ALA A 77 -15.61 -3.03 -23.73
CA ALA A 77 -15.79 -3.86 -22.55
C ALA A 77 -16.05 -5.29 -23.04
N SER A 78 -15.16 -6.22 -22.69
CA SER A 78 -15.35 -7.63 -23.00
C SER A 78 -15.37 -8.44 -21.71
N SER A 79 -16.42 -9.25 -21.63
CA SER A 79 -16.72 -10.32 -20.66
C SER A 79 -17.69 -9.91 -19.55
N ASP A 80 -18.93 -10.40 -19.69
CA ASP A 80 -19.97 -10.45 -18.65
C ASP A 80 -19.49 -11.27 -17.45
N SER A 81 -18.66 -10.65 -16.62
CA SER A 81 -18.66 -10.92 -15.19
C SER A 81 -19.84 -10.14 -14.62
N ALA A 82 -20.60 -10.69 -13.68
CA ALA A 82 -21.48 -9.85 -12.86
C ALA A 82 -20.67 -8.60 -12.48
N LEU A 83 -21.14 -7.40 -12.88
CA LEU A 83 -20.35 -6.17 -12.84
C LEU A 83 -19.87 -5.96 -11.41
N ALA A 84 -18.64 -6.39 -11.13
CA ALA A 84 -18.09 -6.34 -9.80
C ALA A 84 -17.93 -4.87 -9.46
N SER A 85 -18.60 -4.45 -8.38
CA SER A 85 -18.54 -3.06 -7.95
C SER A 85 -17.28 -2.90 -7.11
N CYS A 86 -16.44 -1.96 -7.51
CA CYS A 86 -15.24 -1.58 -6.78
C CYS A 86 -15.36 -0.14 -6.29
N TRP A 87 -14.77 0.11 -5.13
CA TRP A 87 -14.67 1.43 -4.52
C TRP A 87 -13.21 1.70 -4.19
N GLY A 88 -12.83 2.97 -4.26
CA GLY A 88 -11.49 3.46 -3.98
C GLY A 88 -11.51 4.60 -2.98
N GLN A 89 -10.45 4.72 -2.19
CA GLN A 89 -10.24 5.85 -1.28
C GLN A 89 -8.76 6.24 -1.26
N ARG A 90 -8.50 7.54 -1.45
CA ARG A 90 -7.17 8.12 -1.22
C ARG A 90 -6.76 7.98 0.24
N VAL A 91 -5.52 7.59 0.47
CA VAL A 91 -4.94 7.41 1.80
C VAL A 91 -3.52 7.98 1.85
N THR A 92 -3.09 8.38 3.03
CA THR A 92 -1.70 8.78 3.28
C THR A 92 -1.09 7.80 4.27
N GLY A 93 -0.02 7.14 3.85
CA GLY A 93 0.69 6.11 4.61
C GLY A 93 1.74 6.72 5.53
N SER A 94 2.48 5.85 6.20
CA SER A 94 3.65 6.24 6.99
C SER A 94 4.59 7.13 6.18
N ALA A 95 5.31 8.05 6.84
CA ALA A 95 6.22 9.00 6.20
C ALA A 95 5.59 9.95 5.16
N GLY A 96 4.27 9.89 4.91
CA GLY A 96 3.59 10.79 3.96
C GLY A 96 3.45 10.22 2.55
N HIS A 97 3.63 8.91 2.37
CA HIS A 97 3.38 8.26 1.08
C HIS A 97 1.91 8.43 0.67
N GLN A 98 1.65 8.95 -0.53
CA GLN A 98 0.30 8.98 -1.07
C GLN A 98 -0.06 7.62 -1.64
N GLY A 99 -1.26 7.13 -1.31
CA GLY A 99 -1.76 5.85 -1.79
C GLY A 99 -3.24 5.89 -2.10
N ASN A 100 -3.72 4.79 -2.68
CA ASN A 100 -5.13 4.52 -2.88
C ASN A 100 -5.40 3.13 -2.33
N LYS A 101 -6.47 3.00 -1.55
CA LYS A 101 -7.01 1.70 -1.17
C LYS A 101 -8.21 1.39 -2.01
N THR A 102 -8.33 0.15 -2.46
CA THR A 102 -9.44 -0.33 -3.28
C THR A 102 -10.00 -1.61 -2.71
N TRP A 103 -11.32 -1.72 -2.72
CA TRP A 103 -12.04 -2.94 -2.39
C TRP A 103 -13.19 -3.15 -3.35
N CYS A 104 -13.50 -4.40 -3.64
CA CYS A 104 -14.59 -4.81 -4.50
C CYS A 104 -15.49 -5.81 -3.78
N ASP A 105 -16.72 -5.92 -4.24
CA ASP A 105 -17.73 -6.85 -3.71
C ASP A 105 -17.48 -8.32 -4.09
N SER A 106 -16.69 -8.58 -5.12
CA SER A 106 -16.46 -9.91 -5.68
C SER A 106 -15.13 -10.00 -6.42
N GLY A 107 -14.74 -11.23 -6.77
CA GLY A 107 -13.56 -11.51 -7.58
C GLY A 107 -12.22 -11.39 -6.85
N ARG A 108 -11.16 -11.66 -7.60
CA ARG A 108 -9.76 -11.43 -7.21
C ARG A 108 -9.27 -10.19 -7.93
N TYR A 109 -8.71 -9.25 -7.19
CA TYR A 109 -8.29 -7.97 -7.74
C TYR A 109 -7.04 -7.42 -7.04
N ARG A 110 -6.45 -6.39 -7.63
CA ARG A 110 -5.46 -5.54 -6.97
C ARG A 110 -5.66 -4.08 -7.36
N GLU A 111 -5.22 -3.19 -6.49
CA GLU A 111 -5.15 -1.78 -6.80
C GLU A 111 -3.95 -1.49 -7.70
N VAL A 112 -4.15 -0.65 -8.72
CA VAL A 112 -3.08 -0.13 -9.58
C VAL A 112 -3.15 1.38 -9.59
N ILE A 113 -2.05 2.03 -9.23
CA ILE A 113 -1.95 3.49 -9.26
C ILE A 113 -0.89 3.94 -10.25
N LYS A 114 -1.15 5.06 -10.90
CA LYS A 114 -0.18 5.80 -11.68
C LYS A 114 0.27 7.02 -10.89
N CYS A 115 1.57 7.13 -10.70
CA CYS A 115 2.21 8.18 -9.92
C CYS A 115 3.03 9.09 -10.84
N GLU A 116 3.22 10.33 -10.40
CA GLU A 116 4.06 11.31 -11.07
C GLU A 116 5.03 11.95 -10.07
N THR A 117 6.31 11.99 -10.44
CA THR A 117 7.34 12.69 -9.66
C THR A 117 7.20 14.20 -9.78
N LEU A 118 7.84 14.96 -8.88
CA LEU A 118 7.94 16.42 -9.01
C LEU A 118 8.61 16.87 -10.32
N GLY A 119 9.40 16.01 -10.95
CA GLY A 119 10.05 16.23 -12.25
C GLY A 119 9.22 15.76 -13.45
N GLY A 120 7.98 15.31 -13.26
CA GLY A 120 7.07 14.90 -14.34
C GLY A 120 7.26 13.47 -14.86
N TYR A 121 8.11 12.65 -14.23
CA TYR A 121 8.26 11.24 -14.61
C TYR A 121 7.06 10.43 -14.09
N GLN A 122 6.47 9.60 -14.96
CA GLN A 122 5.30 8.80 -14.64
C GLN A 122 5.66 7.32 -14.50
N TYR A 123 5.13 6.68 -13.46
CA TYR A 123 5.34 5.26 -13.16
C TYR A 123 4.11 4.62 -12.54
N THR A 124 4.09 3.29 -12.49
CA THR A 124 2.96 2.50 -11.98
C THR A 124 3.38 1.70 -10.76
N HIS A 125 2.57 1.73 -9.70
CA HIS A 125 2.66 0.81 -8.57
C HIS A 125 1.46 -0.11 -8.52
N TYR A 126 1.73 -1.32 -8.04
CA TYR A 126 0.74 -2.38 -7.87
C TYR A 126 0.60 -2.69 -6.38
N GLY A 127 -0.63 -2.71 -5.92
CA GLY A 127 -0.99 -3.27 -4.63
C GLY A 127 -0.94 -4.80 -4.65
N PRO A 128 -1.18 -5.44 -3.50
CA PRO A 128 -1.27 -6.89 -3.42
C PRO A 128 -2.52 -7.41 -4.14
N TRP A 129 -2.42 -8.60 -4.74
CA TRP A 129 -3.59 -9.37 -5.16
C TRP A 129 -4.35 -9.86 -3.93
N VAL A 130 -5.64 -9.55 -3.87
CA VAL A 130 -6.53 -9.91 -2.77
C VAL A 130 -7.83 -10.50 -3.32
N TRP A 131 -8.53 -11.25 -2.47
CA TRP A 131 -9.89 -11.70 -2.75
C TRP A 131 -10.89 -10.76 -2.08
N ALA A 132 -12.04 -10.53 -2.72
CA ALA A 132 -13.11 -9.76 -2.12
C ALA A 132 -13.53 -10.32 -0.74
N SER A 133 -13.80 -9.49 0.26
CA SER A 133 -13.85 -8.01 0.23
C SER A 133 -12.60 -7.32 0.81
N ALA A 134 -11.43 -7.96 0.79
CA ALA A 134 -10.21 -7.42 1.41
C ALA A 134 -9.66 -6.21 0.66
N GLU A 135 -9.12 -5.21 1.37
CA GLU A 135 -8.55 -4.02 0.73
C GLU A 135 -7.19 -4.31 0.07
N SER A 136 -7.01 -3.86 -1.18
CA SER A 136 -5.71 -3.76 -1.83
C SER A 136 -5.24 -2.31 -1.79
N VAL A 137 -3.99 -2.06 -1.38
CA VAL A 137 -3.44 -0.71 -1.27
C VAL A 137 -2.15 -0.61 -2.07
N ALA A 138 -2.05 0.42 -2.91
CA ALA A 138 -0.83 0.78 -3.61
C ALA A 138 -0.35 2.17 -3.16
N TRP A 139 0.96 2.40 -3.24
CA TRP A 139 1.63 3.60 -2.72
C TRP A 139 2.56 4.20 -3.77
N CYS A 140 2.54 5.53 -3.93
CA CYS A 140 3.59 6.24 -4.66
C CYS A 140 4.86 6.34 -3.81
N ASN A 141 6.00 6.66 -4.43
CA ASN A 141 7.20 7.06 -3.72
C ASN A 141 6.96 8.36 -2.92
N LEU A 142 7.80 8.59 -1.93
CA LEU A 142 7.67 9.75 -1.05
C LEU A 142 7.83 11.06 -1.84
N GLY A 143 6.89 12.00 -1.65
CA GLY A 143 6.89 13.30 -2.32
C GLY A 143 6.22 13.29 -3.70
N ASP A 144 5.86 12.12 -4.21
CA ASP A 144 5.17 11.98 -5.49
C ASP A 144 3.65 11.99 -5.30
N ARG A 145 2.92 12.25 -6.39
CA ARG A 145 1.45 12.34 -6.38
C ARG A 145 0.81 11.27 -7.25
N ILE A 146 -0.42 10.90 -6.90
CA ILE A 146 -1.25 10.02 -7.74
C ILE A 146 -1.89 10.86 -8.85
N ILE A 147 -1.79 10.37 -10.08
CA ILE A 147 -2.39 10.97 -11.28
C ILE A 147 -3.44 10.07 -11.95
N GLY A 148 -3.60 8.83 -11.47
CA GLY A 148 -4.65 7.92 -11.92
C GLY A 148 -4.62 6.60 -11.13
N ASP A 149 -5.71 5.87 -11.17
CA ASP A 149 -5.88 4.60 -10.48
C ASP A 149 -6.98 3.74 -11.12
N TYR A 150 -6.87 2.42 -10.95
CA TYR A 150 -7.89 1.45 -11.34
C TYR A 150 -7.70 0.11 -10.61
N ALA A 151 -8.78 -0.66 -10.48
CA ALA A 151 -8.72 -2.05 -10.05
C ALA A 151 -8.37 -2.96 -11.25
N GLU A 152 -7.34 -3.78 -11.09
CA GLU A 152 -7.00 -4.82 -12.06
C GLU A 152 -7.59 -6.16 -11.61
N TRP A 153 -8.23 -6.88 -12.54
CA TRP A 153 -8.87 -8.17 -12.29
C TRP A 153 -7.91 -9.34 -12.50
N GLY A 154 -7.94 -10.28 -11.57
CA GLY A 154 -7.17 -11.51 -11.61
C GLY A 154 -8.05 -12.68 -12.05
N ALA A 155 -7.42 -13.64 -12.73
CA ALA A 155 -8.02 -14.97 -12.99
C ALA A 155 -8.05 -15.83 -11.72
#